data_AF-A0A1Y2AQK3-F1
#
_entry.id   AF-A0A1Y2AQK3-F1
#
_cell.length_a   1.000
_cell.length_b   1.000
_cell.length_c   1.000
_cell.angle_alpha   90.00
_cell.angle_beta   90.00
_cell.angle_gamma   90.00
#
_symmetry.space_group_name_H-M   'P 1'
#
loop_
_entity.id
_entity.type
_entity.pdbx_description
1 polymer ?
#
loop_
_entity_poly.entity_id
_entity_poly.type
_entity_poly.pdbx_seq_one_letter_code
_entity_poly.pdbx_strand_id
1 'polypeptide(L)'
;MDLIQSKGGRIVKLDIEKDRTETVKVLKGIDAVVCFGLVTNEFMDDCGKAGVKRFIPNVFGVDYNVNDLPWLRPRIGTHDYLENSKMEYTEIVNGYFADFGNLKHPSILGLNWDTMVAKYASDKPISFTFPQRRCCHRYSCFDLFQKVCQQGFESGR
;
A
#
# COMPACT_ATOMS: atom_id res chain seq x y z
N MET A 1 23.43 15.59 -1.06
CA MET A 1 22.78 14.91 -2.19
C MET A 1 21.74 13.99 -1.59
N ASP A 2 20.47 14.03 -2.04
CA ASP A 2 19.41 13.23 -1.43
C ASP A 2 19.69 11.73 -1.58
N LEU A 3 19.34 10.94 -0.54
CA LEU A 3 19.57 9.49 -0.53
C LEU A 3 18.97 8.83 -1.77
N ILE A 4 17.76 9.23 -2.17
CA ILE A 4 17.06 8.73 -3.35
C ILE A 4 17.86 9.01 -4.63
N GLN A 5 18.36 10.25 -4.79
CA GLN A 5 19.15 10.62 -5.96
C GLN A 5 20.49 9.90 -6.01
N SER A 6 21.13 9.70 -4.85
CA SER A 6 22.40 8.95 -4.76
C SER A 6 22.26 7.48 -5.19
N LYS A 7 21.04 6.94 -5.17
CA LYS A 7 20.70 5.58 -5.62
C LYS A 7 20.14 5.53 -7.05
N GLY A 8 20.25 6.63 -7.80
CA GLY A 8 19.76 6.72 -9.18
C GLY A 8 18.28 7.08 -9.31
N GLY A 9 17.61 7.39 -8.20
CA GLY A 9 16.21 7.84 -8.22
C GLY A 9 16.08 9.26 -8.78
N ARG A 10 15.06 9.48 -9.61
CA ARG A 10 14.69 10.80 -10.10
C ARG A 10 13.65 11.42 -9.16
N ILE A 11 13.96 12.60 -8.61
CA ILE A 11 13.00 13.37 -7.81
C ILE A 11 12.29 14.37 -8.72
N VAL A 12 10.96 14.37 -8.67
CA VAL A 12 10.10 15.35 -9.33
C VAL A 12 9.35 16.12 -8.24
N LYS A 13 9.42 17.45 -8.28
CA LYS A 13 8.63 18.31 -7.40
C LYS A 13 7.32 18.63 -8.11
N LEU A 14 6.20 18.22 -7.51
CA LEU A 14 4.88 18.30 -8.12
C LEU A 14 3.82 18.33 -7.01
N ASP A 15 2.87 19.24 -7.12
CA ASP A 15 1.65 19.19 -6.32
C ASP A 15 0.60 18.41 -7.12
N ILE A 16 0.43 17.12 -6.80
CA ILE A 16 -0.42 16.22 -7.57
C ILE A 16 -1.91 16.62 -7.58
N GLU A 17 -2.34 17.44 -6.62
CA GLU A 17 -3.72 17.90 -6.52
C GLU A 17 -3.95 19.18 -7.34
N LYS A 18 -2.95 20.06 -7.41
CA LYS A 18 -3.06 21.35 -8.13
C LYS A 18 -2.58 21.28 -9.57
N ASP A 19 -1.57 20.45 -9.86
CA ASP A 19 -0.84 20.46 -11.12
C ASP A 19 -1.20 19.28 -12.04
N ARG A 20 -2.49 18.92 -12.12
CA ARG A 20 -2.97 17.69 -12.80
C ARG A 20 -2.43 17.46 -14.21
N THR A 21 -2.36 18.51 -15.03
CA THR A 21 -1.80 18.41 -16.39
C THR A 21 -0.32 18.01 -16.37
N GLU A 22 0.45 18.55 -15.42
CA GLU A 22 1.85 18.21 -15.26
C GLU A 22 2.01 16.82 -14.65
N THR A 23 1.13 16.43 -13.72
CA THR A 23 1.04 15.06 -13.21
C THR A 23 0.91 14.03 -14.32
N VAL A 24 -0.06 14.21 -15.23
CA VAL A 24 -0.25 13.29 -16.37
C VAL A 24 1.00 13.22 -17.25
N LYS A 25 1.68 14.35 -17.52
CA LYS A 25 2.92 14.35 -18.32
C LYS A 25 4.05 13.58 -17.63
N VAL A 26 4.25 13.79 -16.34
CA VAL A 26 5.30 13.12 -15.55
C VAL A 26 5.06 11.62 -15.50
N LEU A 27 3.80 11.19 -15.45
CA LEU A 27 3.42 9.78 -15.40
C LEU A 27 3.48 9.07 -16.76
N LYS A 28 3.64 9.78 -17.89
CA LYS A 28 3.73 9.14 -19.21
C LYS A 28 4.92 8.20 -19.29
N GLY A 29 4.66 6.96 -19.70
CA GLY A 29 5.68 5.92 -19.80
C GLY A 29 6.05 5.27 -18.47
N ILE A 30 5.38 5.62 -17.37
CA ILE A 30 5.52 4.94 -16.08
C ILE A 30 4.61 3.71 -16.06
N ASP A 31 5.21 2.54 -15.87
CA ASP A 31 4.46 1.28 -15.84
C ASP A 31 3.64 1.11 -14.56
N ALA A 32 4.18 1.52 -13.41
CA ALA A 32 3.53 1.34 -12.12
C ALA A 32 3.66 2.56 -11.21
N VAL A 33 2.59 2.84 -10.46
CA VAL A 33 2.54 3.91 -9.46
C VAL A 33 2.28 3.30 -8.09
N VAL A 34 3.12 3.65 -7.11
CA VAL A 34 3.00 3.20 -5.71
C VAL A 34 2.70 4.40 -4.82
N CYS A 35 1.66 4.30 -4.00
CA CYS A 35 1.22 5.37 -3.12
C CYS A 35 1.44 5.02 -1.65
N PHE A 36 2.01 5.95 -0.89
CA PHE A 36 2.24 5.82 0.56
C PHE A 36 1.35 6.76 1.40
N GLY A 37 0.49 7.56 0.75
CA GLY A 37 -0.51 8.44 1.36
C GLY A 37 -1.92 8.09 0.91
N LEU A 38 -2.94 8.76 1.47
CA LEU A 38 -4.28 8.69 0.92
C LEU A 38 -4.27 9.24 -0.51
N VAL A 39 -5.03 8.60 -1.40
CA VAL A 39 -5.11 8.97 -2.81
C VAL A 39 -6.53 9.39 -3.16
N THR A 40 -6.64 10.40 -4.01
CA THR A 40 -7.92 10.87 -4.53
C THR A 40 -8.27 10.10 -5.81
N ASN A 41 -9.57 10.08 -6.14
CA ASN A 41 -10.05 9.47 -7.38
C ASN A 41 -9.49 10.21 -8.60
N GLU A 42 -9.32 11.52 -8.50
CA GLU A 42 -8.78 12.37 -9.54
C GLU A 42 -7.33 12.02 -9.89
N PHE A 43 -6.51 11.68 -8.90
CA PHE A 43 -5.14 11.23 -9.14
C PHE A 43 -5.11 9.86 -9.83
N MET A 44 -6.02 8.96 -9.47
CA MET A 44 -6.18 7.68 -10.16
C MET A 44 -6.62 7.88 -11.62
N ASP A 45 -7.59 8.76 -11.88
CA ASP A 45 -7.96 9.14 -13.27
C ASP A 45 -6.73 9.64 -14.06
N ASP A 46 -5.87 10.44 -13.44
CA ASP A 46 -4.68 10.98 -14.09
C ASP A 46 -3.64 9.89 -14.39
N CYS A 47 -3.50 8.90 -13.51
CA CYS A 47 -2.72 7.69 -13.79
C CYS A 47 -3.28 6.94 -15.01
N GLY A 48 -4.60 6.78 -15.08
CA GLY A 48 -5.29 6.18 -16.23
C GLY A 48 -5.03 6.94 -17.53
N LYS A 49 -5.17 8.27 -17.52
CA LYS A 49 -4.89 9.14 -18.69
C LYS A 49 -3.43 9.08 -19.14
N ALA A 50 -2.49 8.91 -18.21
CA ALA A 50 -1.07 8.79 -18.50
C ALA A 50 -0.69 7.42 -19.08
N GLY A 51 -1.60 6.43 -19.02
CA GLY A 51 -1.35 5.06 -19.47
C GLY A 51 -0.56 4.23 -18.46
N VAL A 52 -0.66 4.55 -17.17
CA VAL A 52 -0.08 3.72 -16.09
C VAL A 52 -0.70 2.33 -16.17
N LYS A 53 0.15 1.30 -16.18
CA LYS A 53 -0.29 -0.09 -16.35
C LYS A 53 -0.76 -0.70 -15.04
N ARG A 54 -0.14 -0.34 -13.90
CA ARG A 54 -0.52 -0.88 -12.59
C ARG A 54 -0.52 0.17 -11.49
N PHE A 55 -1.58 0.20 -10.70
CA PHE A 55 -1.70 1.07 -9.53
C PHE A 55 -1.57 0.30 -8.22
N ILE A 56 -0.77 0.80 -7.29
CA ILE A 56 -0.56 0.19 -5.97
C ILE A 56 -0.97 1.23 -4.91
N PRO A 57 -2.23 1.18 -4.42
CA PRO A 57 -2.74 2.15 -3.46
C PRO A 57 -2.12 1.93 -2.06
N ASN A 58 -2.21 2.96 -1.22
CA ASN A 58 -1.84 2.86 0.19
C ASN A 58 -2.92 2.10 0.99
N VAL A 59 -2.92 0.78 0.83
CA VAL A 59 -3.79 -0.15 1.56
C VAL A 59 -2.99 -0.96 2.58
N PHE A 60 -1.70 -0.64 2.76
CA PHE A 60 -0.81 -1.31 3.70
C PHE A 60 -1.36 -1.34 5.12
N GLY A 61 -1.30 -2.49 5.77
CA GLY A 61 -1.79 -2.68 7.12
C GLY A 61 -2.85 -3.76 7.23
N VAL A 62 -4.02 -3.29 7.69
CA VAL A 62 -5.14 -4.10 8.14
C VAL A 62 -6.14 -4.28 6.99
N ASP A 63 -6.68 -5.50 6.84
CA ASP A 63 -7.75 -5.78 5.88
C ASP A 63 -9.03 -5.03 6.30
N TYR A 64 -9.43 -4.02 5.51
CA TYR A 64 -10.62 -3.22 5.79
C TYR A 64 -11.93 -3.99 5.56
N ASN A 65 -11.91 -5.13 4.86
CA ASN A 65 -13.12 -5.93 4.63
C ASN A 65 -13.61 -6.65 5.88
N VAL A 66 -12.72 -6.84 6.87
CA VAL A 66 -13.02 -7.57 8.11
C VAL A 66 -12.97 -6.67 9.35
N ASN A 67 -12.75 -5.36 9.16
CA ASN A 67 -12.59 -4.39 10.25
C ASN A 67 -13.48 -3.16 10.03
N ASP A 68 -14.42 -2.94 10.94
CA ASP A 68 -15.28 -1.74 10.97
C ASP A 68 -14.63 -0.63 11.79
N LEU A 69 -13.55 -0.05 11.24
CA LEU A 69 -12.81 1.05 11.86
C LEU A 69 -12.97 2.33 11.00
N PRO A 70 -13.38 3.47 11.59
CA PRO A 70 -13.62 4.70 10.83
C PRO A 70 -12.44 5.16 9.97
N TRP A 71 -11.21 4.98 10.44
CA TRP A 71 -9.98 5.36 9.73
C TRP A 71 -9.65 4.46 8.54
N LEU A 72 -10.30 3.30 8.42
CA LEU A 72 -10.20 2.42 7.24
C LEU A 72 -11.18 2.82 6.12
N ARG A 73 -12.21 3.63 6.40
CA ARG A 73 -13.23 4.03 5.41
C ARG A 73 -12.67 4.66 4.13
N PRO A 74 -11.66 5.56 4.18
CA PRO A 74 -11.07 6.10 2.96
C PRO A 74 -10.50 5.01 2.05
N ARG A 75 -9.99 3.91 2.61
CA ARG A 75 -9.41 2.78 1.86
C ARG A 75 -10.48 1.93 1.19
N ILE A 76 -11.64 1.78 1.83
CA ILE A 76 -12.83 1.17 1.21
C ILE A 76 -13.22 1.97 -0.04
N GLY A 77 -13.30 3.30 0.08
CA GLY A 77 -13.59 4.16 -1.07
C GLY A 77 -12.58 4.03 -2.22
N THR A 78 -11.28 3.94 -1.90
CA THR A 78 -10.24 3.67 -2.91
C THR A 78 -10.42 2.31 -3.58
N HIS A 79 -10.72 1.26 -2.80
CA HIS A 79 -10.97 -0.08 -3.33
C HIS A 79 -12.18 -0.11 -4.26
N ASP A 80 -13.31 0.44 -3.81
CA ASP A 80 -14.54 0.49 -4.60
C ASP A 80 -14.30 1.24 -5.91
N TYR A 81 -13.57 2.36 -5.87
CA TYR A 81 -13.22 3.07 -7.09
C TYR A 81 -12.35 2.21 -8.02
N LEU A 82 -11.34 1.51 -7.48
CA LEU A 82 -10.43 0.68 -8.29
C LEU A 82 -11.13 -0.53 -8.92
N GLU A 83 -12.01 -1.23 -8.21
CA GLU A 83 -12.84 -2.32 -8.73
C GLU A 83 -13.76 -1.85 -9.88
N ASN A 84 -14.27 -0.62 -9.78
CA ASN A 84 -15.09 -0.01 -10.83
C ASN A 84 -14.27 0.68 -11.92
N SER A 85 -12.97 0.88 -11.71
CA SER A 85 -12.05 1.39 -12.69
C SER A 85 -11.55 0.23 -13.57
N LYS A 86 -11.35 0.47 -14.87
CA LYS A 86 -10.67 -0.54 -15.73
C LYS A 86 -9.15 -0.61 -15.48
N MET A 87 -8.67 -0.04 -14.38
CA MET A 87 -7.27 0.05 -14.04
C MET A 87 -6.82 -1.24 -13.40
N GLU A 88 -5.68 -1.77 -13.84
CA GLU A 88 -5.08 -2.89 -13.13
C GLU A 88 -4.44 -2.38 -11.83
N TYR A 89 -4.71 -3.04 -10.71
CA TYR A 89 -4.18 -2.62 -9.41
C TYR A 89 -3.75 -3.80 -8.54
N THR A 90 -2.92 -3.50 -7.56
CA THR A 90 -2.49 -4.46 -6.53
C THR A 90 -2.50 -3.77 -5.19
N GLU A 91 -3.43 -4.14 -4.32
CA GLU A 91 -3.36 -3.74 -2.92
C GLU A 91 -2.48 -4.73 -2.15
N ILE A 92 -1.59 -4.14 -1.38
CA ILE A 92 -0.69 -4.87 -0.49
C ILE A 92 -1.27 -4.71 0.90
N VAL A 93 -1.90 -5.78 1.39
CA VAL A 93 -2.17 -5.95 2.81
C VAL A 93 -0.92 -6.63 3.35
N ASN A 94 -0.26 -6.06 4.36
CA ASN A 94 1.01 -6.58 4.91
C ASN A 94 0.95 -6.76 6.44
N GLY A 95 -0.23 -6.58 7.05
CA GLY A 95 -0.40 -6.66 8.49
C GLY A 95 0.23 -5.47 9.22
N TYR A 96 0.47 -5.62 10.51
CA TYR A 96 1.03 -4.56 11.34
C TYR A 96 2.49 -4.25 10.96
N PHE A 97 2.82 -2.97 10.82
CA PHE A 97 4.21 -2.54 10.66
C PHE A 97 4.91 -2.58 12.03
N ALA A 98 5.89 -3.47 12.19
CA ALA A 98 6.67 -3.59 13.42
C ALA A 98 7.36 -2.27 13.83
N ASP A 99 7.69 -1.41 12.85
CA ASP A 99 8.30 -0.10 13.09
C ASP A 99 7.38 0.87 13.85
N PHE A 100 6.05 0.66 13.81
CA PHE A 100 5.12 1.39 14.68
C PHE A 100 5.24 0.97 16.15
N GLY A 101 5.77 -0.22 16.45
CA GLY A 101 5.94 -0.74 17.80
C GLY A 101 7.05 -0.05 18.60
N ASN A 102 7.94 0.70 17.93
CA ASN A 102 8.99 1.50 18.56
C ASN A 102 8.57 2.96 18.81
N LEU A 103 7.35 3.35 18.44
CA LEU A 103 6.81 4.63 18.84
C LEU A 103 6.38 4.52 20.30
N LYS A 104 7.01 5.30 21.18
CA LYS A 104 6.52 5.61 22.55
C LYS A 104 5.16 6.33 22.55
N HIS A 105 4.35 6.13 21.52
CA HIS A 105 3.09 6.81 21.26
C HIS A 105 1.94 5.86 21.61
N PRO A 106 1.14 6.17 22.66
CA PRO A 106 0.24 5.22 23.30
C PRO A 106 -1.05 4.89 22.53
N SER A 107 -1.18 5.23 21.25
CA SER A 107 -2.53 5.49 20.71
C SER A 107 -3.08 4.54 19.66
N ILE A 108 -2.41 3.45 19.25
CA ILE A 108 -3.00 2.54 18.24
C ILE A 108 -2.78 1.06 18.57
N LEU A 109 -1.55 0.61 18.85
CA LEU A 109 -1.27 -0.75 19.32
C LEU A 109 -0.30 -0.71 20.49
N GLY A 110 -0.73 -1.17 21.66
CA GLY A 110 0.16 -1.57 22.74
C GLY A 110 0.58 -3.02 22.51
N LEU A 111 1.77 -3.25 21.97
CA LEU A 111 2.32 -4.60 21.85
C LEU A 111 3.05 -4.95 23.15
N ASN A 112 2.53 -5.92 23.90
CA ASN A 112 3.22 -6.45 25.05
C ASN A 112 4.16 -7.57 24.56
N TRP A 113 5.46 -7.27 24.53
CA TRP A 113 6.49 -8.18 24.02
C TRP A 113 6.67 -9.45 24.87
N ASP A 114 6.40 -9.39 26.18
CA ASP A 114 6.54 -10.53 27.08
C ASP A 114 5.44 -11.57 26.88
N THR A 115 4.24 -11.11 26.49
CA THR A 115 3.06 -11.95 26.26
C THR A 115 2.76 -12.18 24.78
N MET A 116 3.45 -11.46 23.89
CA MET A 116 3.16 -11.40 22.46
C MET A 116 1.70 -11.00 22.15
N VAL A 117 1.07 -10.21 23.03
CA VAL A 117 -0.31 -9.74 22.87
C VAL A 117 -0.33 -8.29 22.40
N ALA A 118 -0.99 -8.04 21.28
CA ALA A 118 -1.34 -6.70 20.82
C ALA A 118 -2.67 -6.26 21.47
N LYS A 119 -2.64 -5.15 22.23
CA LYS A 119 -3.83 -4.47 22.73
C LYS A 119 -4.10 -3.24 21.88
N TYR A 120 -5.30 -3.16 21.31
CA TYR A 120 -5.75 -1.98 20.56
C TYR A 120 -6.69 -1.15 21.44
N ALA A 121 -6.71 0.17 21.26
CA ALA A 121 -7.66 1.07 21.91
C ALA A 121 -9.06 1.01 21.24
N SER A 122 -9.63 -0.19 21.14
CA SER A 122 -10.93 -0.46 20.53
C SER A 122 -11.55 -1.65 21.25
N ASP A 123 -12.82 -1.53 21.62
CA ASP A 123 -13.59 -2.61 22.23
C ASP A 123 -13.94 -3.73 21.23
N LYS A 124 -13.66 -3.52 19.94
CA LYS A 124 -13.86 -4.51 18.87
C LYS A 124 -12.54 -5.23 18.53
N PRO A 125 -12.55 -6.56 18.38
CA PRO A 125 -11.40 -7.31 17.90
C PRO A 125 -11.01 -6.86 16.49
N ILE A 126 -9.71 -6.73 16.23
CA ILE A 126 -9.15 -6.38 14.93
C ILE A 126 -8.41 -7.58 14.37
N SER A 127 -8.76 -7.99 13.14
CA SER A 127 -8.05 -9.06 12.45
C SER A 127 -6.94 -8.50 11.58
N PHE A 128 -5.72 -8.95 11.83
CA PHE A 128 -4.57 -8.81 10.92
C PHE A 128 -4.40 -10.06 10.05
N THR A 129 -5.24 -11.08 10.27
CA THR A 129 -5.20 -12.34 9.55
C THR A 129 -5.75 -12.15 8.15
N PHE A 130 -5.00 -12.61 7.15
CA PHE A 130 -5.42 -12.64 5.76
C PHE A 130 -6.38 -13.82 5.54
N PRO A 131 -7.69 -13.62 5.34
CA PRO A 131 -8.46 -14.65 4.68
C PRO A 131 -7.94 -14.75 3.23
N GLN A 132 -7.42 -15.90 2.83
CA GLN A 132 -7.08 -16.19 1.42
C GLN A 132 -8.33 -16.00 0.55
N ARG A 133 -8.57 -14.80 0.03
CA ARG A 133 -9.63 -14.53 -0.93
C ARG A 133 -9.02 -14.17 -2.28
N ARG A 134 -9.37 -14.98 -3.27
CA ARG A 134 -8.89 -14.91 -4.65
C ARG A 134 -9.55 -13.72 -5.35
N CYS A 135 -8.81 -12.64 -5.58
CA CYS A 135 -9.12 -11.70 -6.66
C CYS A 135 -7.96 -11.70 -7.67
N CYS A 136 -8.33 -11.98 -8.92
CA CYS A 136 -7.72 -11.76 -10.24
C CYS A 136 -6.18 -11.66 -10.44
N HIS A 137 -5.36 -12.21 -9.53
CA HIS A 137 -3.89 -12.31 -9.48
C HIS A 137 -3.31 -11.48 -8.32
N ARG A 138 -3.23 -12.08 -7.12
CA ARG A 138 -2.35 -11.59 -6.05
C ARG A 138 -1.59 -12.72 -5.36
N TYR A 139 -0.31 -12.46 -5.15
CA TYR A 139 0.55 -13.16 -4.22
C TYR A 139 0.32 -12.58 -2.83
N SER A 140 0.28 -13.41 -1.78
CA SER A 140 0.48 -12.86 -0.44
C SER A 140 1.87 -12.23 -0.36
N CYS A 141 2.09 -11.24 0.51
CA CYS A 141 3.44 -10.74 0.77
C CYS A 141 4.39 -11.90 1.14
N PHE A 142 3.86 -12.96 1.76
CA PHE A 142 4.60 -14.17 2.06
C PHE A 142 4.98 -14.96 0.80
N ASP A 143 4.07 -15.14 -0.16
CA ASP A 143 4.34 -15.83 -1.43
C ASP A 143 5.30 -15.02 -2.33
N LEU A 144 5.18 -13.69 -2.34
CA LEU A 144 6.08 -12.82 -3.10
C LEU A 144 7.47 -12.79 -2.46
N PHE A 145 7.55 -12.72 -1.12
CA PHE A 145 8.80 -12.81 -0.37
C PHE A 145 9.46 -14.18 -0.55
N GLN A 146 8.71 -15.27 -0.46
CA GLN A 146 9.22 -16.62 -0.72
C GLN A 146 9.73 -16.79 -2.15
N LYS A 147 9.02 -16.26 -3.16
CA LYS A 147 9.48 -16.30 -4.55
C LYS A 147 10.73 -15.45 -4.79
N VAL A 148 10.80 -14.25 -4.22
CA VAL A 148 11.99 -13.39 -4.32
C VAL A 148 13.17 -14.02 -3.58
N CYS A 149 12.95 -14.62 -2.42
CA CYS A 149 13.98 -15.36 -1.67
C CYS A 149 14.41 -16.65 -2.37
N GLN A 150 13.51 -17.37 -3.06
CA GLN A 150 13.86 -18.54 -3.86
C GLN A 150 14.64 -18.16 -5.13
N GLN A 151 14.25 -17.10 -5.83
CA GLN A 151 14.97 -16.61 -7.02
C GLN A 151 16.35 -16.00 -6.68
N GLY A 152 16.51 -15.44 -5.48
CA GLY A 152 17.81 -15.03 -4.94
C GLY A 152 18.73 -16.19 -4.55
N PHE A 153 18.21 -17.41 -4.40
CA PHE A 153 19.00 -18.60 -4.04
C PHE A 153 19.50 -19.40 -5.25
N GLU A 154 18.85 -19.26 -6.41
CA GLU A 154 19.25 -19.94 -7.66
C GLU A 154 20.20 -19.12 -8.55
N SER A 155 20.30 -17.81 -8.33
CA SER A 155 21.24 -16.93 -9.05
C SER A 155 22.60 -16.77 -8.36
N GLY A 156 22.85 -17.54 -7.30
CA GLY A 156 24.05 -17.46 -6.46
C GLY A 156 24.73 -18.80 -6.20
N ARG A 157 24.75 -19.73 -7.18
CA ARG A 157 25.62 -20.90 -7.17
C ARG A 157 26.35 -21.07 -8.50
#